data_AF-C9MZS5-F1
#
_entry.id   AF-C9MZS5-F1
#
_cell.length_a   1.000
_cell.length_b   1.000
_cell.length_c   1.000
_cell.angle_alpha   90.00
_cell.angle_beta   90.00
_cell.angle_gamma   90.00
#
_symmetry.space_group_name_H-M   'P 1'
#
loop_
_entity.id
_entity.type
_entity.pdbx_description
1 polymer ?
#
loop_
_entity_poly.entity_id
_entity_poly.type
_entity_poly.pdbx_seq_one_letter_code
_entity_poly.pdbx_strand_id
1 'polypeptide(L)'
;MLAAAGLKRVGLENRITEYFDTDSFMPAPGQGILCIQCRENDNKILNLLKIINDDEVTIMCKAEREFSKIFDGGCHTPIGCSSVIEGNTLKLKGMFNDNGTRIFKEVEGNRENPKETAQKLAEEIKEEEMKNEKR
;
A
#
# COMPACT_ATOMS: atom_id res chain seq x y z
N MET A 1 6.76 -6.82 -16.40
CA MET A 1 5.45 -6.67 -15.72
C MET A 1 5.08 -5.20 -15.72
N LEU A 2 3.80 -4.86 -15.84
CA LEU A 2 3.31 -3.47 -15.85
C LEU A 2 2.10 -3.36 -14.91
N ALA A 3 1.92 -2.19 -14.29
CA ALA A 3 0.73 -1.92 -13.48
C ALA A 3 -0.52 -1.83 -14.37
N ALA A 4 -1.55 -2.61 -14.05
CA ALA A 4 -2.81 -2.62 -14.78
C ALA A 4 -3.44 -1.21 -14.89
N ALA A 5 -3.40 -0.42 -13.81
CA ALA A 5 -3.91 0.94 -13.79
C ALA A 5 -3.26 1.84 -14.84
N GLY A 6 -1.95 1.67 -15.10
CA GLY A 6 -1.23 2.41 -16.15
C GLY A 6 -1.76 2.08 -17.54
N LEU A 7 -1.87 0.78 -17.86
CA LEU A 7 -2.39 0.31 -19.15
C LEU A 7 -3.84 0.76 -19.39
N LYS A 8 -4.70 0.70 -18.37
CA LYS A 8 -6.09 1.19 -18.47
C LYS A 8 -6.14 2.69 -18.77
N ARG A 9 -5.35 3.51 -18.07
CA ARG A 9 -5.32 4.98 -18.26
C ARG A 9 -4.90 5.41 -19.67
N VAL A 10 -4.03 4.65 -20.32
CA VAL A 10 -3.54 4.95 -21.68
C VAL A 10 -4.32 4.22 -22.77
N GLY A 11 -5.44 3.56 -22.43
CA GLY A 11 -6.29 2.86 -23.40
C GLY A 11 -5.70 1.58 -23.98
N LEU A 12 -4.75 0.95 -23.27
CA LEU A 12 -4.06 -0.28 -23.69
C LEU A 12 -4.49 -1.50 -22.87
N GLU A 13 -5.71 -1.49 -22.32
CA GLU A 13 -6.23 -2.60 -21.52
C GLU A 13 -6.28 -3.92 -22.30
N ASN A 14 -6.49 -3.87 -23.62
CA ASN A 14 -6.44 -5.02 -24.51
C ASN A 14 -5.05 -5.69 -24.65
N ARG A 15 -3.99 -5.07 -24.10
CA ARG A 15 -2.64 -5.64 -24.03
C ARG A 15 -2.42 -6.45 -22.76
N ILE A 16 -3.33 -6.43 -21.80
CA ILE A 16 -3.23 -7.20 -20.55
C ILE A 16 -3.51 -8.67 -20.88
N THR A 17 -2.49 -9.52 -20.73
CA THR A 17 -2.62 -10.96 -20.92
C THR A 17 -3.11 -11.67 -19.67
N GLU A 18 -2.79 -11.13 -18.50
CA GLU A 18 -3.11 -11.70 -17.19
C GLU A 18 -3.11 -10.60 -16.11
N TYR A 19 -4.01 -10.72 -15.14
CA TYR A 19 -3.94 -9.95 -13.89
C TYR A 19 -3.36 -10.86 -12.81
N PHE A 20 -2.33 -10.37 -12.11
CA PHE A 20 -1.74 -11.12 -11.02
C PHE A 20 -2.56 -10.99 -9.74
N ASP A 21 -2.70 -12.11 -9.04
CA ASP A 21 -3.25 -12.17 -7.69
C ASP A 21 -2.34 -11.40 -6.70
N THR A 22 -2.95 -10.64 -5.79
CA THR A 22 -2.23 -9.75 -4.87
C THR A 22 -1.44 -10.49 -3.80
N ASP A 23 -1.80 -11.73 -3.50
CA ASP A 23 -1.09 -12.55 -2.51
C ASP A 23 0.12 -13.23 -3.15
N SER A 24 0.01 -13.56 -4.44
CA SER A 24 1.10 -14.13 -5.24
C SER A 24 2.10 -13.08 -5.70
N PHE A 25 1.61 -11.93 -6.17
CA PHE A 25 2.40 -10.81 -6.68
C PHE A 25 1.94 -9.50 -6.04
N MET A 26 2.52 -9.21 -4.88
CA MET A 26 2.13 -8.05 -4.08
C MET A 26 2.41 -6.73 -4.84
N PRO A 27 1.43 -5.82 -4.94
CA PRO A 27 1.64 -4.52 -5.58
C PRO A 27 2.57 -3.63 -4.76
N ALA A 28 3.14 -2.62 -5.43
CA ALA A 28 3.83 -1.54 -4.75
C ALA A 28 2.83 -0.76 -3.86
N PRO A 29 3.24 -0.26 -2.68
CA PRO A 29 2.39 0.57 -1.84
C PRO A 29 1.83 1.77 -2.62
N GLY A 30 0.51 1.95 -2.61
CA GLY A 30 -0.22 2.99 -3.34
C GLY A 30 -0.37 2.75 -4.84
N GLN A 31 -0.08 1.55 -5.35
CA GLN A 31 -0.18 1.27 -6.78
C GLN A 31 -1.61 1.51 -7.30
N GLY A 32 -1.73 2.37 -8.30
CA GLY A 32 -3.02 2.72 -8.89
C GLY A 32 -3.71 3.92 -8.24
N ILE A 33 -3.25 4.41 -7.09
CA ILE A 33 -3.77 5.63 -6.45
C ILE A 33 -3.22 6.88 -7.18
N LEU A 34 -4.04 7.92 -7.32
CA LEU A 34 -3.60 9.25 -7.76
C LEU A 34 -3.58 10.20 -6.57
N CYS A 35 -2.42 10.80 -6.31
CA CYS A 35 -2.25 11.80 -5.25
C CYS A 35 -2.08 13.18 -5.87
N ILE A 36 -2.87 14.15 -5.42
CA ILE A 36 -2.74 15.55 -5.84
C ILE A 36 -2.06 16.33 -4.72
N GLN A 37 -0.93 16.96 -5.03
CA GLN A 37 -0.21 17.81 -4.09
C GLN A 37 -0.60 19.28 -4.30
N CYS A 38 -0.85 19.99 -3.20
CA CYS A 38 -1.03 21.43 -3.19
C CYS A 38 -0.33 22.04 -1.96
N ARG A 39 -0.30 23.37 -1.88
CA ARG A 39 0.22 24.07 -0.70
C ARG A 39 -0.75 23.92 0.47
N GLU A 40 -0.21 23.69 1.66
CA GLU A 40 -0.99 23.50 2.88
C GLU A 40 -1.86 24.72 3.27
N ASN A 41 -1.44 25.93 2.88
CA ASN A 41 -2.13 27.17 3.20
C ASN A 41 -3.07 27.66 2.09
N ASP A 42 -3.26 26.89 1.01
CA ASP A 42 -4.14 27.26 -0.10
C ASP A 42 -5.56 26.69 0.11
N ASN A 43 -6.31 27.32 1.04
CA ASN A 43 -7.66 26.89 1.41
C ASN A 43 -8.63 26.82 0.23
N LYS A 44 -8.44 27.66 -0.80
CA LYS A 44 -9.24 27.65 -2.01
C LYS A 44 -9.05 26.34 -2.76
N ILE A 45 -7.79 25.94 -3.00
CA ILE A 45 -7.47 24.67 -3.67
C ILE A 45 -7.88 23.49 -2.81
N LEU A 46 -7.63 23.51 -1.50
CA LEU A 46 -8.02 22.43 -0.58
C LEU A 46 -9.52 22.15 -0.63
N ASN A 47 -10.36 23.18 -0.66
CA ASN A 47 -11.81 23.01 -0.74
C ASN A 47 -12.27 22.40 -2.07
N LEU A 48 -11.59 22.71 -3.18
CA LEU A 48 -11.85 22.07 -4.47
C LEU A 48 -11.44 20.60 -4.49
N LEU A 49 -10.26 20.28 -3.93
CA LEU A 49 -9.75 18.91 -3.90
C LEU A 49 -10.60 17.99 -3.03
N LYS A 50 -11.22 18.50 -1.96
CA LYS A 50 -12.18 17.73 -1.15
C LYS A 50 -13.35 17.15 -1.95
N ILE A 51 -13.77 17.82 -3.03
CA ILE A 51 -14.92 17.38 -3.85
C ILE A 51 -14.59 16.10 -4.64
N ILE A 52 -13.32 15.93 -5.03
CA ILE A 52 -12.85 14.78 -5.82
C ILE A 52 -12.08 13.76 -4.99
N ASN A 53 -11.94 14.00 -3.69
CA ASN A 53 -11.25 13.09 -2.78
C ASN A 53 -12.12 11.87 -2.50
N ASP A 54 -11.50 10.70 -2.49
CA ASP A 54 -12.12 9.47 -2.00
C ASP A 54 -11.55 9.15 -0.61
N ASP A 55 -12.42 9.13 0.39
CA ASP A 55 -12.03 8.95 1.79
C ASP A 55 -11.54 7.52 2.09
N GLU A 56 -12.10 6.51 1.41
CA GLU A 56 -11.65 5.12 1.56
C GLU A 56 -10.27 4.93 0.97
N VAL A 57 -10.05 5.46 -0.25
CA VAL A 57 -8.73 5.46 -0.88
C VAL A 57 -7.72 6.25 -0.04
N THR A 58 -8.15 7.33 0.62
CA THR A 58 -7.29 8.11 1.53
C THR A 58 -6.85 7.27 2.74
N ILE A 59 -7.75 6.50 3.34
CA ILE A 59 -7.44 5.61 4.47
C ILE A 59 -6.48 4.50 4.04
N MET A 60 -6.79 3.82 2.94
CA MET A 60 -5.94 2.77 2.34
C MET A 60 -4.54 3.29 2.02
N CYS A 61 -4.45 4.44 1.34
CA CYS A 61 -3.19 5.10 1.02
C CYS A 61 -2.38 5.46 2.27
N LYS A 62 -3.03 5.94 3.35
CA LYS A 62 -2.35 6.24 4.62
C LYS A 62 -1.73 5.00 5.24
N ALA A 63 -2.43 3.87 5.24
CA ALA A 63 -1.91 2.62 5.78
C ALA A 63 -0.72 2.11 4.96
N GLU A 64 -0.87 2.00 3.64
CA GLU A 64 0.16 1.51 2.73
C GLU A 64 1.43 2.40 2.75
N ARG A 65 1.25 3.74 2.80
CA ARG A 65 2.38 4.67 2.90
C ARG A 65 3.08 4.62 4.25
N GLU A 66 2.34 4.45 5.34
CA GLU A 66 2.96 4.29 6.67
C GLU A 66 3.78 3.00 6.73
N PHE A 67 3.24 1.88 6.21
CA PHE A 67 3.98 0.63 6.07
C PHE A 67 5.27 0.82 5.25
N SER A 68 5.16 1.42 4.06
CA SER A 68 6.32 1.73 3.22
C SER A 68 7.37 2.59 3.94
N LYS A 69 6.92 3.56 4.74
CA LYS A 69 7.81 4.45 5.50
C LYS A 69 8.57 3.71 6.60
N ILE A 70 7.97 2.72 7.26
CA ILE A 70 8.59 1.97 8.37
C ILE A 70 9.77 1.09 7.90
N PHE A 71 9.75 0.67 6.63
CA PHE A 71 10.82 -0.12 6.00
C PHE A 71 11.82 0.75 5.20
N ASP A 72 11.84 2.07 5.44
CA ASP A 72 12.61 3.04 4.64
C ASP A 72 12.43 2.82 3.13
N GLY A 73 11.20 2.53 2.73
CA GLY A 73 10.82 2.14 1.39
C GLY A 73 11.14 3.21 0.36
N GLY A 74 12.28 3.08 -0.30
CA GLY A 74 12.58 3.74 -1.57
C GLY A 74 12.20 2.84 -2.75
N CYS A 75 12.37 3.33 -3.98
CA CYS A 75 12.03 2.58 -5.20
C CYS A 75 12.79 1.25 -5.37
N HIS A 76 13.84 1.00 -4.58
CA HIS A 76 14.67 -0.21 -4.65
C HIS A 76 14.47 -1.15 -3.47
N THR A 77 13.68 -0.76 -2.46
CA THR A 77 13.36 -1.65 -1.34
C THR A 77 12.36 -2.69 -1.83
N PRO A 78 12.63 -3.99 -1.70
CA PRO A 78 11.76 -5.05 -2.20
C PRO A 78 10.56 -5.28 -1.26
N ILE A 79 9.71 -4.26 -1.15
CA ILE A 79 8.49 -4.23 -0.36
C ILE A 79 7.26 -4.21 -1.25
N GLY A 80 6.19 -4.79 -0.73
CA GLY A 80 4.86 -4.69 -1.33
C GLY A 80 3.82 -4.54 -0.24
N CYS A 81 2.73 -3.84 -0.55
CA CYS A 81 1.64 -3.65 0.37
C CYS A 81 0.33 -3.45 -0.39
N SER A 82 -0.75 -4.04 0.13
CA SER A 82 -2.10 -3.79 -0.36
C SER A 82 -3.07 -3.72 0.80
N SER A 83 -4.10 -2.89 0.64
CA SER A 83 -5.16 -2.73 1.62
C SER A 83 -6.54 -2.84 0.99
N VAL A 84 -7.49 -3.36 1.77
CA VAL A 84 -8.91 -3.43 1.42
C VAL A 84 -9.72 -3.05 2.65
N ILE A 85 -10.78 -2.26 2.45
CA ILE A 85 -11.73 -1.92 3.50
C ILE A 85 -12.99 -2.77 3.34
N GLU A 86 -13.38 -3.46 4.41
CA GLU A 86 -14.62 -4.21 4.51
C GLU A 86 -15.41 -3.72 5.73
N GLY A 87 -16.42 -2.87 5.47
CA GLY A 87 -17.18 -2.22 6.54
C GLY A 87 -16.30 -1.31 7.39
N ASN A 88 -16.09 -1.68 8.67
CA ASN A 88 -15.26 -0.93 9.60
C ASN A 88 -13.83 -1.51 9.75
N THR A 89 -13.53 -2.58 9.01
CA THR A 89 -12.26 -3.29 9.07
C THR A 89 -11.37 -2.88 7.91
N LEU A 90 -10.15 -2.48 8.22
CA LEU A 90 -9.06 -2.35 7.26
C LEU A 90 -8.22 -3.64 7.30
N LYS A 91 -8.21 -4.37 6.20
CA LYS A 91 -7.31 -5.51 5.98
C LYS A 91 -6.06 -5.01 5.28
N LEU A 92 -4.90 -5.29 5.84
CA LEU A 92 -3.62 -4.85 5.32
C LEU A 92 -2.68 -6.04 5.14
N LYS A 93 -2.22 -6.25 3.92
CA LYS A 93 -1.26 -7.30 3.57
C LYS A 93 0.07 -6.67 3.23
N GLY A 94 1.15 -7.28 3.70
CA GLY A 94 2.51 -6.78 3.52
C GLY A 94 3.45 -7.88 3.11
N MET A 95 4.42 -7.52 2.29
CA MET A 95 5.53 -8.38 1.93
C MET A 95 6.84 -7.62 2.04
N PHE A 96 7.85 -8.26 2.62
CA PHE A 96 9.23 -7.80 2.64
C PHE A 96 10.13 -8.94 2.13
N ASN A 97 11.10 -8.61 1.28
CA ASN A 97 12.15 -9.54 0.91
C ASN A 97 13.43 -9.24 1.71
N ASP A 98 13.76 -10.14 2.62
CA ASP A 98 15.01 -10.11 3.37
C ASP A 98 16.03 -11.01 2.65
N ASN A 99 16.93 -10.39 1.89
CA ASN A 99 18.07 -11.06 1.25
C ASN A 99 17.70 -12.34 0.46
N GLY A 100 16.57 -12.33 -0.23
CA GLY A 100 16.03 -13.46 -1.00
C GLY A 100 14.93 -14.25 -0.30
N THR A 101 14.77 -14.11 1.02
CA THR A 101 13.68 -14.70 1.79
C THR A 101 12.45 -13.81 1.74
N ARG A 102 11.35 -14.33 1.20
CA ARG A 102 10.07 -13.63 1.18
C ARG A 102 9.34 -13.80 2.51
N ILE A 103 9.12 -12.71 3.22
CA ILE A 103 8.27 -12.64 4.40
C ILE A 103 6.94 -12.02 3.99
N PHE A 104 5.84 -12.70 4.29
CA PHE A 104 4.47 -12.24 4.04
C PHE A 104 3.68 -12.29 5.34
N LYS A 105 2.93 -11.22 5.64
CA LYS A 105 2.02 -11.13 6.78
C LYS A 105 0.74 -10.40 6.38
N GLU A 106 -0.32 -10.66 7.10
CA GLU A 106 -1.61 -9.99 6.96
C GLU A 106 -2.13 -9.65 8.35
N VAL A 107 -2.65 -8.43 8.49
CA VAL A 107 -3.27 -7.98 9.73
C VAL A 107 -4.58 -7.27 9.42
N GLU A 108 -5.46 -7.27 10.41
CA GLU A 108 -6.68 -6.48 10.39
C GLU A 108 -6.65 -5.43 11.51
N GLY A 109 -7.31 -4.30 11.26
CA GLY A 109 -7.51 -3.24 12.24
C GLY A 109 -8.71 -2.37 11.90
N ASN A 110 -8.96 -1.37 12.73
CA ASN A 110 -10.05 -0.42 12.50
C ASN A 110 -9.65 0.58 11.40
N ARG A 111 -10.54 0.82 10.42
CA ARG A 111 -10.30 1.78 9.32
C ARG A 111 -10.02 3.21 9.78
N GLU A 112 -10.43 3.58 10.98
CA GLU A 112 -10.15 4.89 11.59
C GLU A 112 -8.69 5.01 12.09
N ASN A 113 -7.99 3.88 12.29
CA ASN A 113 -6.60 3.83 12.74
C ASN A 113 -5.67 3.16 11.70
N PRO A 114 -5.58 3.68 10.45
CA PRO A 114 -4.83 3.02 9.38
C PRO A 114 -3.32 2.92 9.68
N LYS A 115 -2.76 3.90 10.39
CA LYS A 115 -1.34 3.92 10.76
C LYS A 115 -0.98 2.87 11.81
N GLU A 116 -1.85 2.67 12.80
CA GLU A 116 -1.68 1.65 13.83
C GLU A 116 -1.69 0.25 13.21
N THR A 117 -2.60 0.02 12.26
CA THR A 117 -2.68 -1.23 11.49
C THR A 117 -1.40 -1.46 10.69
N ALA A 118 -0.84 -0.43 10.07
CA ALA A 118 0.43 -0.50 9.35
C ALA A 118 1.64 -0.77 10.26
N GLN A 119 1.66 -0.18 11.47
CA GLN A 119 2.69 -0.44 12.47
C GLN A 119 2.67 -1.90 12.93
N LYS A 120 1.49 -2.42 13.28
CA LYS A 120 1.31 -3.83 13.64
C LYS A 120 1.83 -4.78 12.57
N LEU A 121 1.48 -4.53 11.29
CA LEU A 121 1.97 -5.34 10.19
C LEU A 121 3.50 -5.31 10.07
N ALA A 122 4.09 -4.13 10.20
CA ALA A 122 5.53 -3.97 10.10
C ALA A 122 6.27 -4.66 11.26
N GLU A 123 5.72 -4.61 12.48
CA GLU A 123 6.24 -5.33 13.64
C GLU A 123 6.23 -6.84 13.41
N GLU A 124 5.11 -7.41 12.94
CA GLU A 124 5.02 -8.85 12.66
C GLU A 124 6.02 -9.32 11.59
N ILE A 125 6.32 -8.49 10.59
CA ILE A 125 7.34 -8.79 9.58
C ILE A 125 8.74 -8.70 10.17
N LYS A 126 9.06 -7.65 10.94
CA LYS A 126 10.38 -7.48 11.58
C LYS A 126 10.68 -8.57 12.61
N GLU A 127 9.68 -9.04 13.33
CA GLU A 127 9.84 -10.18 14.24
C GLU A 127 10.19 -11.48 13.49
N GLU A 128 9.64 -11.67 12.30
CA GLU A 128 9.96 -12.84 11.46
C GLU A 128 11.36 -12.72 10.86
N GLU A 129 11.75 -11.52 10.41
CA GLU A 129 13.10 -11.19 9.94
C GLU A 129 14.15 -11.54 11.01
N MET A 130 13.98 -11.04 12.24
CA MET A 130 14.91 -11.33 13.35
C MET A 130 14.96 -12.82 13.75
N LYS A 131 13.89 -13.59 13.51
CA LYS A 131 13.89 -15.04 13.75
C LYS A 131 14.71 -15.78 12.69
N ASN A 132 14.71 -15.28 11.46
CA ASN A 132 15.46 -15.86 10.35
C ASN A 132 16.97 -15.56 10.46
N GLU A 133 17.38 -14.40 10.95
CA GLU A 133 18.79 -14.06 11.19
C GLU A 133 19.46 -14.92 12.29
N LYS A 134 18.68 -15.50 13.20
CA LYS A 134 19.18 -16.33 14.31
C LYS A 134 19.32 -17.81 13.95
N ARG A 135 19.02 -18.21 12.72
CA ARG A 135 19.13 -19.58 12.20
C ARG A 135 20.41 -19.76 11.39
#